data_AF-A0A8S2DHB8-F1
#
_entry.id   AF-A0A8S2DHB8-F1
#
_cell.length_a   1.000
_cell.length_b   1.000
_cell.length_c   1.000
_cell.angle_alpha   90.00
_cell.angle_beta   90.00
_cell.angle_gamma   90.00
#
_symmetry.space_group_name_H-M   'P 1'
#
loop_
_entity.id
_entity.type
_entity.pdbx_description
1 polymer ?
#
loop_
_entity_poly.entity_id
_entity_poly.type
_entity_poly.pdbx_seq_one_letter_code
_entity_poly.pdbx_strand_id
1 'polypeptide(L)'
;MIKFRNQFSIATQGSFAYFDPTDNILWAGDFVDDKDEKQQPKLVGYKLNINDTLNNSRLSATYTWNIPIKIQGMVIINDKCVFSQSYGRASDSKLIIANKGYNGKQLKTITLPPLSEGLSYHPNSNDLFIIFESAAEQYLVGGIYPLKNIYKINVKKFFKDIA
;
A
#
# COMPACT_ATOMS: atom_id res chain seq x y z
N MET A 1 30.17 -1.03 -0.10
CA MET A 1 29.33 -1.21 -1.31
C MET A 1 28.24 -2.22 -0.97
N ILE A 2 26.96 -1.87 -1.12
CA ILE A 2 25.84 -2.79 -0.87
C ILE A 2 25.80 -3.81 -2.02
N LYS A 3 25.76 -5.11 -1.71
CA LYS A 3 25.57 -6.17 -2.70
C LYS A 3 24.09 -6.56 -2.73
N PHE A 4 23.42 -6.26 -3.84
CA PHE A 4 22.08 -6.79 -4.08
C PHE A 4 22.15 -8.31 -4.23
N ARG A 5 21.25 -9.03 -3.55
CA ARG A 5 21.25 -10.50 -3.55
C ARG A 5 20.64 -11.09 -4.82
N ASN A 6 19.63 -10.42 -5.39
CA ASN A 6 18.93 -10.85 -6.60
C ASN A 6 18.13 -9.67 -7.23
N GLN A 7 17.65 -9.84 -8.46
CA GLN A 7 16.69 -8.97 -9.13
C GLN A 7 15.72 -9.80 -9.99
N PHE A 8 14.50 -9.30 -10.21
CA PHE A 8 13.51 -9.96 -11.06
C PHE A 8 12.57 -8.93 -11.69
N SER A 9 12.03 -9.24 -12.87
CA SER A 9 11.02 -8.41 -13.52
C SER A 9 9.66 -8.60 -12.88
N ILE A 10 8.93 -7.50 -12.71
CA ILE A 10 7.56 -7.49 -12.21
C ILE A 10 6.55 -7.28 -13.36
N ALA A 11 5.29 -7.63 -13.12
CA ALA A 11 4.18 -7.52 -14.07
C ALA A 11 3.35 -6.24 -13.88
N THR A 12 3.85 -5.33 -13.05
CA THR A 12 3.29 -4.01 -12.72
C THR A 12 4.38 -2.96 -12.93
N GLN A 13 4.04 -1.68 -12.78
CA GLN A 13 5.00 -0.56 -12.77
C GLN A 13 5.85 -0.53 -11.50
N GLY A 14 5.39 -1.15 -10.41
CA GLY A 14 6.16 -1.31 -9.17
C GLY A 14 6.28 -0.04 -8.33
N SER A 15 5.22 0.77 -8.27
CA SER A 15 5.20 2.03 -7.52
C SER A 15 5.27 1.85 -6.01
N PHE A 16 4.83 0.70 -5.51
CA PHE A 16 4.96 0.32 -4.10
C PHE A 16 5.07 -1.20 -3.94
N ALA A 17 5.55 -1.64 -2.78
CA ALA A 17 5.65 -3.05 -2.44
C ALA A 17 5.20 -3.32 -1.00
N TYR A 18 4.72 -4.54 -0.75
CA TYR A 18 4.34 -5.01 0.58
C TYR A 18 4.64 -6.50 0.72
N PHE A 19 5.23 -6.91 1.83
CA PHE A 19 5.40 -8.32 2.17
C PHE A 19 4.26 -8.76 3.11
N ASP A 20 3.47 -9.75 2.68
CA ASP A 20 2.48 -10.43 3.52
C ASP A 20 3.14 -11.63 4.22
N PRO A 21 3.50 -11.53 5.50
CA PRO A 21 4.16 -12.62 6.23
C PRO A 21 3.21 -13.79 6.50
N THR A 22 1.90 -13.59 6.45
CA THR A 22 0.92 -14.65 6.73
C THR A 22 0.87 -15.66 5.61
N ASP A 23 0.84 -15.15 4.38
CA ASP A 23 0.78 -16.00 3.18
C ASP A 23 2.14 -16.15 2.51
N ASN A 24 3.21 -15.55 3.02
CA ASN A 24 4.52 -15.50 2.38
C ASN A 24 4.45 -15.02 0.92
N ILE A 25 3.80 -13.87 0.70
CA ILE A 25 3.62 -13.26 -0.62
C ILE A 25 4.27 -11.88 -0.64
N LEU A 26 5.12 -11.65 -1.64
CA LEU A 26 5.58 -10.31 -1.98
C LEU A 26 4.61 -9.67 -2.97
N TRP A 27 4.00 -8.56 -2.58
CA TRP A 27 3.10 -7.78 -3.42
C TRP A 27 3.82 -6.59 -4.02
N ALA A 28 3.54 -6.27 -5.29
CA ALA A 28 3.97 -5.07 -5.98
C ALA A 28 2.78 -4.44 -6.70
N GLY A 29 2.59 -3.13 -6.59
CA GLY A 29 1.40 -2.44 -7.09
C GLY A 29 1.68 -1.19 -7.93
N ASP A 30 0.68 -0.81 -8.70
CA ASP A 30 0.68 0.37 -9.56
C ASP A 30 0.15 1.61 -8.84
N PHE A 31 0.84 2.73 -9.02
CA PHE A 31 0.23 4.04 -8.94
C PHE A 31 -0.32 4.41 -10.32
N VAL A 32 -1.58 4.84 -10.37
CA VAL A 32 -2.22 5.39 -11.57
C VAL A 32 -2.94 6.67 -11.17
N ASP A 33 -2.69 7.75 -11.89
CA ASP A 33 -3.31 9.04 -11.68
C ASP A 33 -4.74 9.06 -12.25
N ASP A 34 -5.63 9.94 -11.75
CA ASP A 34 -7.01 10.02 -12.24
C ASP A 34 -7.07 10.60 -13.67
N LYS A 35 -6.02 11.28 -14.10
CA LYS A 35 -5.86 11.78 -15.47
C LYS A 35 -5.52 10.69 -16.49
N ASP A 36 -5.12 9.50 -16.03
CA ASP A 36 -4.72 8.38 -16.89
C ASP A 36 -5.88 7.39 -17.11
N GLU A 37 -6.98 7.88 -17.70
CA GLU A 37 -8.27 7.16 -17.83
C GLU A 37 -8.20 5.78 -18.50
N LYS A 38 -7.12 5.48 -19.24
CA LYS A 38 -6.94 4.22 -19.96
C LYS A 38 -6.25 3.13 -19.14
N GLN A 39 -5.69 3.47 -17.98
CA GLN A 39 -4.91 2.52 -17.19
C GLN A 39 -5.69 2.07 -15.95
N GLN A 40 -5.84 0.76 -15.78
CA GLN A 40 -6.40 0.17 -14.57
C GLN A 40 -5.25 -0.28 -13.67
N PRO A 41 -5.09 0.27 -12.45
CA PRO A 41 -3.99 -0.09 -11.57
C PRO A 41 -4.16 -1.52 -11.07
N LYS A 42 -3.04 -2.24 -11.00
CA LYS A 42 -3.00 -3.62 -10.53
C LYS A 42 -2.11 -3.77 -9.32
N LEU A 43 -2.43 -4.78 -8.52
CA LEU A 43 -1.57 -5.33 -7.49
C LEU A 43 -1.26 -6.77 -7.85
N VAL A 44 0.02 -7.11 -7.92
CA VAL A 44 0.49 -8.45 -8.29
C VAL A 44 1.24 -9.07 -7.12
N GLY A 45 0.87 -10.32 -6.79
CA GLY A 45 1.46 -11.09 -5.71
C GLY A 45 2.36 -12.20 -6.23
N TYR A 46 3.56 -12.30 -5.67
CA TYR A 46 4.56 -13.32 -5.94
C TYR A 46 4.73 -14.19 -4.70
N LYS A 47 4.32 -15.45 -4.79
CA LYS A 47 4.50 -16.41 -3.68
C LYS A 47 6.00 -16.71 -3.52
N LEU A 48 6.52 -16.48 -2.32
CA LEU A 48 7.90 -16.83 -1.98
C LEU A 48 7.99 -18.31 -1.58
N ASN A 49 9.15 -18.90 -1.82
CA ASN A 49 9.47 -20.23 -1.32
C ASN A 49 9.87 -20.19 0.17
N ILE A 50 10.17 -21.36 0.75
CA ILE A 50 10.51 -21.49 2.18
C ILE A 50 11.78 -20.72 2.61
N ASN A 51 12.59 -20.28 1.65
CA ASN A 51 13.80 -19.50 1.90
C ASN A 51 13.57 -17.98 1.68
N ASP A 52 12.31 -17.54 1.59
CA ASP A 52 11.90 -16.17 1.26
C ASP A 52 12.50 -15.65 -0.04
N THR A 53 12.69 -16.57 -0.99
CA THR A 53 13.17 -16.26 -2.35
C THR A 53 12.12 -16.60 -3.38
N LEU A 54 12.28 -16.06 -4.58
CA LEU A 54 11.45 -16.44 -5.72
C LEU A 54 12.07 -17.64 -6.44
N ASN A 55 11.22 -18.52 -6.96
CA ASN A 55 11.69 -19.62 -7.80
C ASN A 55 12.10 -19.06 -9.17
N ASN A 56 13.42 -19.03 -9.43
CA ASN A 56 14.02 -18.41 -10.62
C ASN A 56 13.55 -18.98 -11.97
N SER A 57 12.91 -20.15 -12.00
CA SER A 57 12.53 -20.83 -13.25
C SER A 57 11.20 -20.34 -13.85
N ARG A 58 10.29 -19.75 -13.07
CA ARG A 58 9.06 -19.09 -13.53
C ARG A 58 8.56 -18.05 -12.53
N LEU A 59 9.00 -16.80 -12.72
CA LEU A 59 8.50 -15.63 -11.99
C LEU A 59 7.12 -15.22 -12.51
N SER A 60 6.14 -16.12 -12.42
CA SER A 60 4.75 -15.80 -12.74
C SER A 60 4.08 -15.19 -11.52
N ALA A 61 3.51 -14.00 -11.71
CA ALA A 61 2.46 -13.48 -10.86
C ALA A 61 1.52 -14.61 -10.42
N THR A 62 1.46 -14.88 -9.11
CA THR A 62 0.60 -15.93 -8.55
C THR A 62 -0.80 -15.38 -8.30
N TYR A 63 -0.87 -14.10 -7.95
CA TYR A 63 -2.10 -13.40 -7.61
C TYR A 63 -2.15 -12.06 -8.34
N THR A 64 -3.35 -11.60 -8.69
CA THR A 64 -3.56 -10.28 -9.28
C THR A 64 -4.88 -9.71 -8.80
N TRP A 65 -4.86 -8.51 -8.25
CA TRP A 65 -6.04 -7.74 -7.89
C TRP A 65 -6.05 -6.45 -8.71
N ASN A 66 -7.24 -6.05 -9.18
CA ASN A 66 -7.43 -4.64 -9.51
C ASN A 66 -7.41 -3.86 -8.20
N ILE A 67 -6.94 -2.62 -8.17
CA ILE A 67 -6.95 -1.79 -6.95
C ILE A 67 -7.56 -0.43 -7.27
N PRO A 68 -7.87 0.41 -6.26
CA PRO A 68 -8.20 1.81 -6.53
C PRO A 68 -7.05 2.55 -7.23
N ILE A 69 -7.35 3.68 -7.86
CA ILE A 69 -6.32 4.60 -8.35
C ILE A 69 -5.56 5.29 -7.21
N LYS A 70 -4.39 5.84 -7.54
CA LYS A 70 -3.51 6.61 -6.66
C LYS A 70 -3.13 5.93 -5.33
N ILE A 71 -3.00 4.61 -5.32
CA ILE A 71 -2.46 3.88 -4.17
C ILE A 71 -0.95 4.05 -4.13
N GLN A 72 -0.43 4.37 -2.95
CA GLN A 72 1.00 4.55 -2.70
C GLN A 72 1.57 3.60 -1.64
N GLY A 73 0.70 2.86 -0.94
CA GLY A 73 1.11 1.91 0.07
C GLY A 73 -0.03 0.99 0.46
N MET A 74 0.32 -0.16 1.02
CA MET A 74 -0.67 -1.09 1.53
C MET A 74 -0.14 -1.92 2.69
N VAL A 75 -1.07 -2.48 3.45
CA VAL A 75 -0.83 -3.62 4.35
C VAL A 75 -1.98 -4.61 4.27
N ILE A 76 -1.72 -5.85 4.67
CA ILE A 76 -2.76 -6.86 4.92
C ILE A 76 -2.79 -7.12 6.43
N ILE A 77 -3.98 -7.01 7.01
CA ILE A 77 -4.22 -7.22 8.43
C ILE A 77 -5.36 -8.23 8.54
N ASN A 78 -5.03 -9.45 8.97
CA ASN A 78 -5.95 -10.59 8.97
C ASN A 78 -6.51 -10.83 7.55
N ASP A 79 -7.84 -10.81 7.39
CA ASP A 79 -8.56 -10.99 6.14
C ASP A 79 -8.88 -9.66 5.43
N LYS A 80 -8.27 -8.55 5.87
CA LYS A 80 -8.48 -7.21 5.30
C LYS A 80 -7.22 -6.68 4.63
N CYS A 81 -7.40 -5.97 3.52
CA CYS A 81 -6.37 -5.10 2.98
C CYS A 81 -6.68 -3.65 3.37
N VAL A 82 -5.61 -2.90 3.64
CA VAL A 82 -5.67 -1.46 3.91
C VAL A 82 -4.77 -0.79 2.89
N PHE A 83 -5.33 0.14 2.11
CA PHE A 83 -4.60 0.91 1.10
C PHE A 83 -4.46 2.36 1.55
N SER A 84 -3.29 2.93 1.33
CA SER A 84 -3.05 4.37 1.41
C SER A 84 -3.25 4.99 0.04
N GLN A 85 -4.27 5.82 -0.10
CA GLN A 85 -4.63 6.50 -1.33
C GLN A 85 -4.39 8.01 -1.18
N SER A 86 -3.61 8.61 -2.08
CA SER A 86 -3.30 10.05 -1.99
C SER A 86 -3.53 10.81 -3.28
N TYR A 87 -4.06 12.03 -3.16
CA TYR A 87 -4.44 12.91 -4.27
C TYR A 87 -3.51 14.13 -4.41
N GLY A 88 -2.37 14.13 -3.73
CA GLY A 88 -1.43 15.25 -3.71
C GLY A 88 -1.72 16.28 -2.61
N ARG A 89 -0.95 17.37 -2.60
CA ARG A 89 -0.88 18.34 -1.48
C ARG A 89 -2.15 19.12 -1.16
N ALA A 90 -3.05 19.25 -2.14
CA ALA A 90 -4.26 20.07 -2.05
C ALA A 90 -5.52 19.24 -1.73
N SER A 91 -5.37 17.95 -1.43
CA SER A 91 -6.50 17.05 -1.25
C SER A 91 -6.20 16.04 -0.16
N ASP A 92 -7.19 15.77 0.68
CA ASP A 92 -7.06 14.78 1.73
C ASP A 92 -6.75 13.40 1.15
N SER A 93 -5.92 12.65 1.86
CA SER A 93 -5.66 11.27 1.54
C SER A 93 -6.69 10.37 2.23
N LYS A 94 -6.69 9.08 1.89
CA LYS A 94 -7.64 8.12 2.41
C LYS A 94 -6.93 6.82 2.79
N LEU A 95 -7.32 6.24 3.93
CA LEU A 95 -7.17 4.80 4.13
C LEU A 95 -8.42 4.12 3.62
N ILE A 96 -8.26 3.24 2.64
CA ILE A 96 -9.32 2.38 2.14
C ILE A 96 -9.17 1.02 2.80
N ILE A 97 -10.21 0.56 3.49
CA ILE A 97 -10.28 -0.77 4.10
C ILE A 97 -11.20 -1.63 3.24
N ALA A 98 -10.73 -2.81 2.86
CA ALA A 98 -11.51 -3.78 2.11
C ALA A 98 -11.14 -5.22 2.49
N ASN A 99 -11.89 -6.19 1.96
CA ASN A 99 -11.52 -7.59 2.09
C ASN A 99 -10.26 -7.89 1.27
N LYS A 100 -9.40 -8.76 1.80
CA LYS A 100 -8.28 -9.37 1.08
C LYS A 100 -8.81 -10.01 -0.20
N GLY A 101 -8.14 -9.81 -1.33
CA GLY A 101 -8.69 -10.15 -2.64
C GLY A 101 -9.58 -9.06 -3.24
N TYR A 102 -9.26 -7.79 -3.00
CA TYR A 102 -10.07 -6.65 -3.40
C TYR A 102 -10.66 -6.80 -4.82
N ASN A 103 -11.98 -6.64 -4.90
CA ASN A 103 -12.77 -6.83 -6.10
C ASN A 103 -13.57 -5.58 -6.49
N GLY A 104 -13.18 -4.41 -5.99
CA GLY A 104 -13.90 -3.15 -6.18
C GLY A 104 -14.74 -2.72 -4.97
N LYS A 105 -15.02 -3.61 -4.01
CA LYS A 105 -15.84 -3.28 -2.83
C LYS A 105 -14.98 -2.74 -1.68
N GLN A 106 -15.24 -1.49 -1.29
CA GLN A 106 -14.70 -0.87 -0.07
C GLN A 106 -15.63 -1.16 1.10
N LEU A 107 -15.06 -1.43 2.28
CA LEU A 107 -15.81 -1.63 3.52
C LEU A 107 -15.89 -0.35 4.35
N LYS A 108 -14.78 0.38 4.42
CA LYS A 108 -14.68 1.64 5.17
C LYS A 108 -13.58 2.50 4.57
N THR A 109 -13.74 3.81 4.72
CA THR A 109 -12.73 4.80 4.35
C THR A 109 -12.48 5.73 5.52
N ILE A 110 -11.22 6.02 5.81
CA ILE A 110 -10.80 6.98 6.83
C ILE A 110 -10.10 8.13 6.13
N THR A 111 -10.51 9.37 6.42
CA THR A 111 -9.85 10.57 5.89
C THR A 111 -8.54 10.78 6.63
N LEU A 112 -7.48 11.02 5.87
CA LEU A 112 -6.15 11.36 6.34
C LEU A 112 -5.74 12.73 5.81
N PRO A 113 -4.75 13.38 6.44
CA PRO A 113 -4.08 14.53 5.84
C PRO A 113 -3.55 14.25 4.42
N PRO A 114 -3.32 15.29 3.60
CA PRO A 114 -2.76 15.16 2.26
C PRO A 114 -1.42 14.42 2.23
N LEU A 115 -1.11 13.82 1.08
CA LEU A 115 0.17 13.13 0.79
C LEU A 115 0.48 11.92 1.69
N SER A 116 -0.49 11.07 2.04
CA SER A 116 -0.18 9.79 2.68
C SER A 116 0.52 8.84 1.71
N GLU A 117 1.54 8.11 2.16
CA GLU A 117 2.28 7.18 1.31
C GLU A 117 2.33 5.77 1.92
N GLY A 118 3.54 5.26 2.21
CA GLY A 118 3.80 3.94 2.73
C GLY A 118 3.09 3.68 4.07
N LEU A 119 2.67 2.43 4.21
CA LEU A 119 2.06 1.89 5.42
C LEU A 119 2.95 0.80 6.01
N SER A 120 2.97 0.69 7.34
CA SER A 120 3.59 -0.44 8.02
C SER A 120 2.72 -0.86 9.20
N TYR A 121 2.49 -2.16 9.37
CA TYR A 121 1.65 -2.70 10.44
C TYR A 121 2.47 -3.52 11.41
N HIS A 122 2.29 -3.26 12.70
CA HIS A 122 2.92 -4.02 13.77
C HIS A 122 1.88 -4.85 14.54
N PRO A 123 1.82 -6.19 14.35
CA PRO A 123 0.73 -7.02 14.87
C PRO A 123 0.66 -7.07 16.39
N ASN A 124 1.80 -7.04 17.08
CA ASN A 124 1.82 -7.13 18.55
C ASN A 124 1.17 -5.91 19.21
N SER A 125 1.41 -4.71 18.67
CA SER A 125 0.82 -3.47 19.21
C SER A 125 -0.51 -3.10 18.56
N ASN A 126 -0.85 -3.72 17.43
CA ASN A 126 -2.00 -3.35 16.59
C ASN A 126 -1.88 -1.91 16.06
N ASP A 127 -0.65 -1.44 15.84
CA ASP A 127 -0.42 -0.10 15.31
C ASP A 127 -0.18 -0.15 13.80
N LEU A 128 -0.91 0.70 13.08
CA LEU A 128 -0.62 1.06 11.71
C LEU A 128 0.17 2.37 11.72
N PHE A 129 1.38 2.31 11.16
CA PHE A 129 2.26 3.45 10.93
C PHE A 129 2.07 3.98 9.52
N ILE A 130 2.01 5.30 9.41
CA ILE A 130 1.71 6.02 8.16
C ILE A 130 2.74 7.13 8.02
N ILE A 131 3.38 7.21 6.86
CA ILE A 131 4.23 8.33 6.50
C ILE A 131 3.49 9.26 5.55
N PHE A 132 3.83 10.55 5.61
CA PHE A 132 3.28 11.57 4.73
C PHE A 132 4.42 12.31 4.01
N GLU A 133 4.28 12.51 2.70
CA GLU A 133 5.23 13.30 1.90
C GLU A 133 5.04 14.81 2.13
N SER A 134 3.99 15.23 2.83
CA SER A 134 3.58 16.65 2.92
C SER A 134 4.60 17.60 3.55
N ALA A 135 5.62 17.09 4.23
CA ALA A 135 6.73 17.89 4.73
C ALA A 135 7.98 17.89 3.84
N ALA A 136 7.97 17.23 2.68
CA ALA A 136 9.04 17.38 1.69
C ALA A 136 9.06 18.82 1.16
N GLU A 137 10.26 19.35 0.88
CA GLU A 137 10.49 20.76 0.55
C GLU A 137 9.56 21.25 -0.58
N GLN A 138 9.36 20.42 -1.60
CA GLN A 138 8.49 20.68 -2.75
C GLN A 138 6.99 20.85 -2.42
N TYR A 139 6.54 20.49 -1.21
CA TYR A 139 5.14 20.61 -0.80
C TYR A 139 4.92 21.48 0.45
N LEU A 140 5.98 22.04 1.03
CA LEU A 140 5.87 22.98 2.16
C LEU A 140 5.05 24.22 1.78
N VAL A 141 5.22 24.69 0.54
CA VAL A 141 4.47 25.82 -0.01
C VAL A 141 3.19 25.32 -0.67
N GLY A 142 2.03 25.69 -0.13
CA GLY A 142 0.72 25.34 -0.68
C GLY A 142 0.16 23.99 -0.25
N GLY A 143 0.83 23.27 0.66
CA GLY A 143 0.27 22.10 1.35
C GLY A 143 -0.66 22.52 2.49
N ILE A 144 -1.82 21.85 2.62
CA ILE A 144 -2.85 22.24 3.60
C ILE A 144 -2.42 21.83 5.04
N TYR A 145 -1.57 20.79 5.18
CA TYR A 145 -1.01 20.34 6.46
C TYR A 145 0.34 19.62 6.26
N PRO A 146 1.50 20.32 6.30
CA PRO A 146 2.80 19.66 6.21
C PRO A 146 3.10 18.83 7.47
N LEU A 147 3.29 17.52 7.32
CA LEU A 147 3.50 16.59 8.43
C LEU A 147 4.89 15.95 8.36
N LYS A 148 5.78 16.35 9.26
CA LYS A 148 7.16 15.82 9.34
C LYS A 148 7.29 14.67 10.35
N ASN A 149 6.28 13.81 10.46
CA ASN A 149 6.27 12.71 11.43
C ASN A 149 5.68 11.45 10.82
N ILE A 150 6.06 10.29 11.36
CA ILE A 150 5.32 9.04 11.18
C ILE A 150 4.16 9.06 12.18
N TYR A 151 2.94 8.90 11.68
CA TYR A 151 1.74 8.84 12.51
C TYR A 151 1.40 7.39 12.79
N LYS A 152 0.93 7.10 14.00
CA LYS A 152 0.46 5.78 14.38
C LYS A 152 -1.01 5.82 14.74
N ILE A 153 -1.78 4.84 14.27
CA ILE A 153 -3.17 4.63 14.64
C ILE A 153 -3.37 3.19 15.11
N ASN A 154 -4.20 3.00 16.14
CA ASN A 154 -4.49 1.66 16.64
C ASN A 154 -5.64 1.02 15.84
N VAL A 155 -5.37 -0.07 15.13
CA VAL A 155 -6.31 -0.67 14.18
C VAL A 155 -7.57 -1.24 14.84
N LYS A 156 -7.48 -1.66 16.11
CA LYS A 156 -8.62 -2.15 16.86
C LYS A 156 -9.69 -1.07 17.06
N LYS A 157 -9.34 0.22 17.04
CA LYS A 157 -10.33 1.29 17.24
C LYS A 157 -11.28 1.45 16.06
N PHE A 158 -10.88 1.06 14.85
CA PHE A 158 -11.69 1.28 13.66
C PHE A 158 -12.09 0.01 12.90
N PHE A 159 -11.46 -1.15 13.19
CA PHE A 159 -11.93 -2.46 12.73
C PHE A 159 -13.10 -3.03 13.55
N LYS A 160 -13.37 -2.49 14.75
CA LYS A 160 -14.52 -2.90 15.58
C LYS A 160 -15.86 -2.79 14.86
N ASP A 161 -15.98 -1.90 13.89
CA ASP A 161 -17.24 -1.62 13.19
C ASP A 161 -17.36 -2.35 11.83
N ILE A 162 -16.42 -3.25 11.51
CA ILE A 162 -16.29 -3.88 10.18
C ILE A 162 -16.17 -5.41 10.29
N ALA A 163 -16.55 -5.98 11.43
CA ALA A 163 -16.58 -7.43 11.68
C ALA A 163 -17.76 -8.09 10.96
#